data_AF-A0A3Q7RRX8-F1
#
_entry.id   AF-A0A3Q7RRX8-F1
#
_cell.length_a   1.000
_cell.length_b   1.000
_cell.length_c   1.000
_cell.angle_alpha   90.00
_cell.angle_beta   90.00
_cell.angle_gamma   90.00
#
_symmetry.space_group_name_H-M   'P 1'
#
loop_
_entity.id
_entity.type
_entity.pdbx_description
1 polymer ?
#
loop_
_entity_poly.entity_id
_entity_poly.type
_entity_poly.pdbx_seq_one_letter_code
_entity_poly.pdbx_strand_id
1 'polypeptide(L)'
;MAAVSGLMRRPLEQVSGLLRRRFHRTAPAALQVTVREAINQGMDEELERDEKVFLLGEEVAQYDGAYKVSRGLWKKYGDKRIIDTPISEMGFAGIAVGAAMAGLRPICEFMTFNFSMQAIDQVINSAAKTYYMSGGHQPVPIVFRGPNGASAGVAAQHSQCFAAWYGHCPGLNVVSPWNSEDAKGLIKSAIRDDNPVGVLENELMYGVPFEFPSEAQSKDFLIPIGKAKIERQGTHITVVAHSRPVGHCLEAATVLSKAGIECEVINMRTIRPMDIETIEASVMKTNHLITVEGGWPQFGVGAEVCARIMEGPAFNSLDAPAVRVTGADVPVPYAKILEDNSIPQVNDIIFAIKKTLNI
;
A
#
# COMPACT_ATOMS: atom_id res chain seq x y z
N MET A 1 -85.06 -7.33 -43.80
CA MET A 1 -85.79 -6.08 -44.09
C MET A 1 -85.12 -4.93 -43.34
N ALA A 2 -84.82 -3.87 -44.09
CA ALA A 2 -84.56 -2.46 -43.76
C ALA A 2 -84.24 -2.00 -42.31
N ALA A 3 -83.07 -1.35 -42.20
CA ALA A 3 -82.80 0.02 -41.72
C ALA A 3 -83.44 0.55 -40.40
N VAL A 4 -82.61 1.20 -39.56
CA VAL A 4 -82.49 2.68 -39.43
C VAL A 4 -81.67 3.03 -38.16
N SER A 5 -80.88 4.10 -38.30
CA SER A 5 -80.03 4.79 -37.34
C SER A 5 -80.69 5.26 -36.04
N GLY A 6 -79.91 5.37 -34.96
CA GLY A 6 -80.27 6.15 -33.77
C GLY A 6 -79.04 6.52 -32.94
N LEU A 7 -78.66 7.81 -32.97
CA LEU A 7 -77.66 8.44 -32.11
C LEU A 7 -78.02 8.30 -30.62
N MET A 8 -77.06 7.88 -29.78
CA MET A 8 -77.00 8.32 -28.38
C MET A 8 -75.56 8.55 -27.93
N ARG A 9 -75.40 9.69 -27.25
CA ARG A 9 -74.18 10.34 -26.77
C ARG A 9 -73.47 9.49 -25.70
N ARG A 10 -72.15 9.35 -25.77
CA ARG A 10 -71.30 8.87 -24.67
C ARG A 10 -70.66 10.07 -23.95
N PRO A 11 -70.56 10.06 -22.60
CA PRO A 11 -69.96 11.14 -21.84
C PRO A 11 -68.43 11.07 -21.85
N LEU A 12 -67.83 12.25 -21.69
CA LEU A 12 -66.41 12.51 -21.52
C LEU A 12 -65.86 11.86 -20.23
N GLU A 13 -64.87 10.98 -20.36
CA GLU A 13 -63.92 10.70 -19.29
C GLU A 13 -62.58 11.36 -19.63
N GLN A 14 -62.27 12.43 -18.90
CA GLN A 14 -60.98 13.09 -18.91
C GLN A 14 -60.03 12.45 -17.91
N VAL A 15 -58.88 12.02 -18.44
CA VAL A 15 -57.51 12.25 -17.94
C VAL A 15 -57.17 11.83 -16.50
N SER A 16 -56.36 10.76 -16.40
CA SER A 16 -55.37 10.57 -15.33
C SER A 16 -54.17 9.78 -15.86
N GLY A 17 -53.40 10.41 -16.75
CA GLY A 17 -52.12 9.90 -17.22
C GLY A 17 -50.96 10.58 -16.50
N LEU A 18 -50.81 10.32 -15.20
CA LEU A 18 -49.62 10.76 -14.44
C LEU A 18 -48.42 9.93 -14.88
N LEU A 19 -47.73 10.43 -15.91
CA LEU A 19 -46.38 10.01 -16.29
C LEU A 19 -45.46 10.14 -15.07
N ARG A 20 -45.16 9.02 -14.41
CA ARG A 20 -44.02 8.91 -13.49
C ARG A 20 -42.74 9.18 -14.28
N ARG A 21 -42.30 10.44 -14.31
CA ARG A 21 -40.92 10.80 -14.67
C ARG A 21 -40.00 10.12 -13.66
N ARG A 22 -39.46 8.96 -14.02
CA ARG A 22 -38.29 8.39 -13.35
C ARG A 22 -37.12 9.31 -13.64
N PHE A 23 -36.81 10.20 -12.71
CA PHE A 23 -35.52 10.86 -12.67
C PHE A 23 -34.46 9.74 -12.64
N HIS A 24 -33.67 9.64 -13.70
CA HIS A 24 -32.42 8.88 -13.65
C HIS A 24 -31.57 9.52 -12.55
N ARG A 25 -31.45 8.84 -11.40
CA ARG A 25 -30.39 9.16 -10.45
C ARG A 25 -29.11 8.74 -11.15
N THR A 26 -28.38 9.71 -11.70
CA THR A 26 -26.95 9.53 -11.96
C THR A 26 -26.32 9.08 -10.64
N ALA A 27 -25.59 7.96 -10.67
CA ALA A 27 -24.81 7.55 -9.52
C ALA A 27 -23.92 8.74 -9.09
N PRO A 28 -23.81 9.04 -7.79
CA PRO A 28 -22.89 10.08 -7.33
C PRO A 28 -21.50 9.78 -7.88
N ALA A 29 -20.79 10.81 -8.36
CA ALA A 29 -19.43 10.65 -8.85
C ALA A 29 -18.58 9.96 -7.77
N ALA A 30 -17.81 8.95 -8.18
CA ALA A 30 -16.98 8.19 -7.25
C ALA A 30 -16.00 9.15 -6.54
N LEU A 31 -15.98 9.11 -5.21
CA LEU A 31 -15.08 9.95 -4.41
C LEU A 31 -13.64 9.55 -4.76
N GLN A 32 -12.82 10.55 -5.10
CA GLN A 32 -11.39 10.36 -5.35
C GLN A 32 -10.62 10.90 -4.14
N VAL A 33 -9.68 10.12 -3.63
CA VAL A 33 -8.83 10.49 -2.50
C VAL A 33 -7.39 10.17 -2.88
N THR A 34 -6.47 11.10 -2.64
CA THR A 34 -5.04 10.85 -2.84
C THR A 34 -4.47 9.95 -1.76
N VAL A 35 -3.38 9.23 -2.05
CA VAL A 35 -2.72 8.38 -1.04
C VAL A 35 -2.34 9.18 0.20
N ARG A 36 -1.84 10.41 0.01
CA ARG A 36 -1.54 11.35 1.12
C ARG A 36 -2.76 11.62 2.00
N GLU A 37 -3.89 11.96 1.40
CA GLU A 37 -5.13 12.24 2.13
C GLU A 37 -5.68 11.00 2.82
N ALA A 38 -5.51 9.82 2.23
CA ALA A 38 -5.94 8.56 2.83
C ALA A 38 -5.13 8.22 4.09
N ILE A 39 -3.82 8.44 4.08
CA ILE A 39 -2.96 8.31 5.27
C ILE A 39 -3.34 9.35 6.33
N ASN A 40 -3.54 10.60 5.91
CA ASN A 40 -3.98 11.67 6.80
C ASN A 40 -5.30 11.31 7.51
N GLN A 41 -6.31 10.84 6.76
CA GLN A 41 -7.58 10.35 7.33
C GLN A 41 -7.36 9.19 8.29
N GLY A 42 -6.53 8.21 7.92
CA GLY A 42 -6.22 7.07 8.79
C GLY A 42 -5.62 7.51 10.13
N MET A 43 -4.63 8.41 10.11
CA MET A 43 -4.03 8.96 11.32
C MET A 43 -5.02 9.83 12.11
N ASP A 44 -5.80 10.68 11.43
CA ASP A 44 -6.78 11.56 12.08
C ASP A 44 -7.83 10.74 12.86
N GLU A 45 -8.35 9.69 12.25
CA GLU A 45 -9.36 8.81 12.86
C GLU A 45 -8.80 8.05 14.07
N GLU A 46 -7.55 7.58 14.03
CA GLU A 46 -6.95 6.88 15.18
C GLU A 46 -6.53 7.84 16.30
N LEU A 47 -6.11 9.07 15.98
CA LEU A 47 -5.86 10.13 16.96
C LEU A 47 -7.13 10.55 17.69
N GLU A 48 -8.25 10.63 16.97
CA GLU A 48 -9.58 10.89 17.54
C GLU A 48 -10.06 9.73 18.42
N ARG A 49 -9.79 8.49 17.99
CA ARG A 49 -10.24 7.27 18.66
C ARG A 49 -9.51 6.98 19.97
N ASP A 50 -8.20 7.23 20.04
CA ASP A 50 -7.38 6.88 21.19
C ASP A 50 -6.46 8.03 21.60
N GLU A 51 -6.66 8.55 22.81
CA GLU A 51 -5.88 9.65 23.38
C GLU A 51 -4.40 9.31 23.61
N LYS A 52 -4.04 8.02 23.62
CA LYS A 52 -2.67 7.53 23.77
C LYS A 52 -1.88 7.55 22.46
N VAL A 53 -2.56 7.68 21.31
CA VAL A 53 -1.91 7.79 20.01
C VAL A 53 -1.32 9.18 19.86
N PHE A 54 -0.08 9.32 19.38
CA PHE A 54 0.48 10.63 19.09
C PHE A 54 1.50 10.51 17.95
N LEU A 55 1.72 11.59 17.21
CA LEU A 55 2.68 11.67 16.12
C LEU A 55 3.89 12.49 16.55
N LEU A 56 5.08 11.98 16.28
CA LEU A 56 6.33 12.71 16.45
C LEU A 56 7.25 12.49 15.24
N GLY A 57 7.99 13.53 14.87
CA GLY A 57 8.98 13.49 13.79
C GLY A 57 9.39 14.90 13.37
N GLU A 58 10.30 14.98 12.40
CA GLU A 58 10.73 16.25 11.84
C GLU A 58 9.63 16.87 10.97
N GLU A 59 9.30 18.14 11.23
CA GLU A 59 8.34 18.94 10.45
C GLU A 59 6.88 18.43 10.45
N VAL A 60 6.52 17.46 11.30
CA VAL A 60 5.19 16.84 11.34
C VAL A 60 4.09 17.79 11.84
N ALA A 61 4.44 18.84 12.58
CA ALA A 61 3.48 19.71 13.25
C ALA A 61 3.28 21.05 12.53
N GLN A 62 4.06 22.08 12.84
CA GLN A 62 3.78 23.44 12.37
C GLN A 62 3.99 23.60 10.87
N TYR A 63 4.85 22.77 10.28
CA TYR A 63 5.11 22.75 8.85
C TYR A 63 4.09 21.92 8.05
N ASP A 64 3.08 21.36 8.72
CA ASP A 64 2.06 20.48 8.13
C ASP A 64 2.62 19.18 7.54
N GLY A 65 3.84 18.75 7.92
CA GLY A 65 4.54 17.58 7.40
C GLY A 65 5.42 17.90 6.18
N ALA A 66 6.62 17.30 6.11
CA ALA A 66 7.57 17.45 5.01
C ALA A 66 6.91 17.22 3.64
N TYR A 67 6.14 16.13 3.53
CA TYR A 67 5.35 15.78 2.34
C TYR A 67 3.86 16.06 2.49
N LYS A 68 3.47 16.86 3.47
CA LYS A 68 2.09 17.27 3.74
C LYS A 68 1.12 16.14 4.14
N VAL A 69 1.66 15.00 4.59
CA VAL A 69 0.86 13.84 5.05
C VAL A 69 0.16 14.14 6.38
N SER A 70 0.80 14.87 7.29
CA SER A 70 0.23 15.25 8.60
C SER A 70 -0.49 16.60 8.60
N ARG A 71 -0.78 17.16 7.42
CA ARG A 71 -1.40 18.48 7.27
C ARG A 71 -2.66 18.63 8.14
N GLY A 72 -2.74 19.72 8.88
CA GLY A 72 -3.89 20.08 9.72
C GLY A 72 -3.99 19.33 11.04
N LEU A 73 -3.24 18.24 11.24
CA LEU A 73 -3.33 17.45 12.47
C LEU A 73 -2.87 18.25 13.69
N TRP A 74 -1.75 18.98 13.60
CA TRP A 74 -1.29 19.81 14.71
C TRP A 74 -2.29 20.90 15.08
N LYS A 75 -2.87 21.56 14.08
CA LYS A 75 -3.92 22.57 14.31
C LYS A 75 -5.14 21.98 15.02
N LYS A 76 -5.46 20.70 14.78
CA LYS A 76 -6.59 19.99 15.40
C LYS A 76 -6.27 19.47 16.81
N TYR A 77 -5.09 18.92 17.04
CA TYR A 77 -4.75 18.16 18.27
C TYR A 77 -3.73 18.81 19.19
N GLY A 78 -3.01 19.85 18.73
CA GLY A 78 -2.05 20.64 19.50
C GLY A 78 -0.74 19.93 19.83
N ASP A 79 0.13 20.67 20.53
CA ASP A 79 1.53 20.32 20.79
C ASP A 79 1.73 18.99 21.53
N LYS A 80 0.75 18.57 22.34
CA LYS A 80 0.86 17.32 23.11
C LYS A 80 0.75 16.07 22.22
N ARG A 81 0.04 16.18 21.09
CA ARG A 81 -0.33 15.03 20.27
C ARG A 81 0.43 14.99 18.95
N ILE A 82 0.89 16.13 18.44
CA ILE A 82 1.63 16.25 17.18
C ILE A 82 2.89 17.06 17.47
N ILE A 83 4.04 16.40 17.48
CA ILE A 83 5.27 16.89 18.09
C ILE A 83 6.37 17.01 17.02
N ASP A 84 6.77 18.24 16.71
CA ASP A 84 8.00 18.49 15.94
C ASP A 84 9.23 18.07 16.76
N THR A 85 10.14 17.33 16.14
CA THR A 85 11.40 16.91 16.74
C THR A 85 12.59 17.65 16.13
N PRO A 86 13.73 17.75 16.85
CA PRO A 86 15.02 18.02 16.22
C PRO A 86 15.39 16.92 15.21
N ILE A 87 16.36 17.22 14.34
CA ILE A 87 16.95 16.26 13.39
C ILE A 87 17.89 15.33 14.17
N SER A 88 17.33 14.28 14.75
CA SER A 88 18.00 13.39 15.72
C SER A 88 17.30 12.03 15.76
N GLU A 89 17.31 11.34 14.63
CA GLU A 89 16.53 10.15 14.32
C GLU A 89 16.67 9.06 15.38
N MET A 90 17.90 8.75 15.79
CA MET A 90 18.15 7.78 16.87
C MET A 90 17.48 8.20 18.19
N GLY A 91 17.56 9.50 18.52
CA GLY A 91 17.03 10.05 19.76
C GLY A 91 15.51 9.98 19.81
N PHE A 92 14.82 10.54 18.80
CA PHE A 92 13.36 10.56 18.83
C PHE A 92 12.74 9.17 18.58
N ALA A 93 13.39 8.29 17.81
CA ALA A 93 12.95 6.91 17.68
C ALA A 93 13.03 6.17 19.02
N GLY A 94 14.12 6.35 19.79
CA GLY A 94 14.24 5.77 21.13
C GLY A 94 13.24 6.35 22.13
N ILE A 95 12.94 7.65 22.05
CA ILE A 95 11.88 8.28 22.85
C ILE A 95 10.51 7.66 22.51
N ALA A 96 10.21 7.48 21.22
CA ALA A 96 8.98 6.84 20.79
C ALA A 96 8.90 5.39 21.33
N VAL A 97 9.96 4.60 21.19
CA VAL A 97 10.00 3.23 21.72
C VAL A 97 9.79 3.21 23.24
N GLY A 98 10.45 4.09 23.99
CA GLY A 98 10.26 4.22 25.43
C GLY A 98 8.83 4.62 25.82
N ALA A 99 8.22 5.55 25.08
CA ALA A 99 6.83 5.95 25.27
C ALA A 99 5.85 4.79 25.00
N ALA A 100 6.11 3.98 23.97
CA ALA A 100 5.33 2.79 23.66
C ALA A 100 5.41 1.76 24.80
N MET A 101 6.62 1.50 25.31
CA MET A 101 6.81 0.61 26.46
C MET A 101 6.10 1.11 27.72
N ALA A 102 6.02 2.43 27.91
CA ALA A 102 5.30 3.07 29.01
C ALA A 102 3.77 3.11 28.82
N GLY A 103 3.25 2.54 27.73
CA GLY A 103 1.82 2.36 27.48
C GLY A 103 1.15 3.40 26.59
N LEU A 104 1.92 4.25 25.89
CA LEU A 104 1.43 5.11 24.80
C LEU A 104 1.48 4.38 23.45
N ARG A 105 0.97 5.01 22.38
CA ARG A 105 0.90 4.43 21.03
C ARG A 105 1.50 5.38 19.98
N PRO A 106 2.82 5.59 19.99
CA PRO A 106 3.46 6.55 19.09
C PRO A 106 3.42 6.13 17.62
N ILE A 107 3.24 7.14 16.78
CA ILE A 107 3.52 7.13 15.35
C ILE A 107 4.81 7.93 15.16
N CYS A 108 5.91 7.23 14.90
CA CYS A 108 7.23 7.80 14.67
C CYS A 108 7.45 7.99 13.17
N GLU A 109 7.56 9.24 12.73
CA GLU A 109 7.80 9.60 11.33
C GLU A 109 9.29 9.79 11.06
N PHE A 110 9.83 9.03 10.10
CA PHE A 110 11.09 9.37 9.44
C PHE A 110 10.78 10.14 8.17
N MET A 111 11.45 11.27 7.95
CA MET A 111 11.24 12.10 6.75
C MET A 111 11.45 11.27 5.47
N THR A 112 12.45 10.39 5.45
CA THR A 112 12.53 9.24 4.53
C THR A 112 13.10 8.05 5.27
N PHE A 113 12.81 6.82 4.82
CA PHE A 113 13.44 5.63 5.40
C PHE A 113 14.96 5.56 5.19
N ASN A 114 15.55 6.37 4.32
CA ASN A 114 17.03 6.48 4.27
C ASN A 114 17.60 6.93 5.61
N PHE A 115 16.90 7.84 6.29
CA PHE A 115 17.31 8.42 7.56
C PHE A 115 17.05 7.47 8.74
N SER A 116 16.12 6.52 8.58
CA SER A 116 15.89 5.49 9.59
C SER A 116 17.10 4.57 9.80
N MET A 117 18.08 4.56 8.88
CA MET A 117 19.36 3.88 9.11
C MET A 117 20.08 4.40 10.35
N GLN A 118 19.98 5.69 10.67
CA GLN A 118 20.55 6.23 11.90
C GLN A 118 19.87 5.67 13.14
N ALA A 119 18.59 5.31 13.05
CA ALA A 119 17.75 4.88 14.16
C ALA A 119 17.43 3.38 14.16
N ILE A 120 18.00 2.61 13.23
CA ILE A 120 17.59 1.21 13.02
C ILE A 120 17.84 0.33 14.25
N ASP A 121 18.82 0.67 15.08
CA ASP A 121 19.06 -0.01 16.36
C ASP A 121 17.84 0.07 17.30
N GLN A 122 17.18 1.24 17.39
CA GLN A 122 15.96 1.40 18.20
C GLN A 122 14.80 0.59 17.62
N VAL A 123 14.67 0.56 16.30
CA VAL A 123 13.61 -0.22 15.62
C VAL A 123 13.81 -1.72 15.86
N ILE A 124 15.04 -2.21 15.74
CA ILE A 124 15.33 -3.65 15.78
C ILE A 124 15.58 -4.16 17.21
N ASN A 125 16.58 -3.60 17.90
CA ASN A 125 17.03 -4.14 19.18
C ASN A 125 16.14 -3.69 20.34
N SER A 126 15.65 -2.44 20.32
CA SER A 126 14.80 -1.92 21.39
C SER A 126 13.31 -2.21 21.19
N ALA A 127 12.80 -2.16 19.95
CA ALA A 127 11.39 -2.42 19.69
C ALA A 127 11.13 -3.90 19.35
N ALA A 128 11.57 -4.36 18.17
CA ALA A 128 11.17 -5.66 17.61
C ALA A 128 11.44 -6.86 18.53
N LYS A 129 12.61 -6.90 19.16
CA LYS A 129 13.05 -8.06 19.94
C LYS A 129 12.52 -8.07 21.38
N THR A 130 12.00 -6.96 21.90
CA THR A 130 11.75 -6.80 23.33
C THR A 130 10.62 -7.69 23.84
N TYR A 131 9.53 -7.87 23.09
CA TYR A 131 8.44 -8.74 23.52
C TYR A 131 8.92 -10.19 23.70
N TYR A 132 9.76 -10.67 22.78
CA TYR A 132 10.36 -12.00 22.87
C TYR A 132 11.37 -12.11 24.03
N MET A 133 12.31 -11.16 24.14
CA MET A 133 13.34 -11.19 25.19
C MET A 133 12.76 -11.06 26.61
N SER A 134 11.65 -10.35 26.75
CA SER A 134 10.94 -10.19 28.02
C SER A 134 10.02 -11.36 28.36
N GLY A 135 9.94 -12.41 27.53
CA GLY A 135 9.03 -13.54 27.78
C GLY A 135 7.55 -13.18 27.67
N GLY A 136 7.20 -12.19 26.85
CA GLY A 136 5.84 -11.72 26.64
C GLY A 136 5.35 -10.66 27.63
N HIS A 137 6.24 -10.09 28.45
CA HIS A 137 5.86 -9.11 29.46
C HIS A 137 5.86 -7.65 28.97
N GLN A 138 6.70 -7.31 28.00
CA GLN A 138 6.87 -5.93 27.53
C GLN A 138 6.50 -5.81 26.04
N PRO A 139 5.25 -5.48 25.70
CA PRO A 139 4.87 -5.13 24.33
C PRO A 139 5.44 -3.75 23.96
N VAL A 140 5.50 -3.48 22.65
CA VAL A 140 5.97 -2.21 22.09
C VAL A 140 5.03 -1.77 20.96
N PRO A 141 3.86 -1.19 21.27
CA PRO A 141 2.88 -0.71 20.29
C PRO A 141 3.35 0.58 19.62
N ILE A 142 4.18 0.47 18.59
CA ILE A 142 4.77 1.61 17.87
C ILE A 142 4.65 1.45 16.35
N VAL A 143 4.34 2.55 15.67
CA VAL A 143 4.39 2.61 14.20
C VAL A 143 5.61 3.43 13.78
N PHE A 144 6.42 2.90 12.88
CA PHE A 144 7.42 3.65 12.15
C PHE A 144 6.92 3.87 10.72
N ARG A 145 6.76 5.12 10.31
CA ARG A 145 6.26 5.45 8.95
C ARG A 145 7.12 6.48 8.25
N GLY A 146 7.00 6.55 6.94
CA GLY A 146 7.85 7.38 6.09
C GLY A 146 7.79 6.95 4.62
N PRO A 147 8.13 7.84 3.67
CA PRO A 147 8.37 7.43 2.30
C PRO A 147 9.63 6.56 2.20
N ASN A 148 9.55 5.51 1.39
CA ASN A 148 10.59 4.50 1.16
C ASN A 148 10.83 4.26 -0.34
N GLY A 149 12.08 3.98 -0.70
CA GLY A 149 12.49 3.72 -2.08
C GLY A 149 12.76 4.98 -2.90
N ALA A 150 12.85 4.81 -4.21
CA ALA A 150 13.19 5.88 -5.13
C ALA A 150 12.11 6.97 -5.22
N SER A 151 12.56 8.20 -5.44
CA SER A 151 11.77 9.38 -5.82
C SER A 151 12.25 9.87 -7.20
N ALA A 152 12.23 11.18 -7.46
CA ALA A 152 12.67 11.79 -8.72
C ALA A 152 13.82 12.78 -8.48
N GLY A 153 15.02 12.47 -8.98
CA GLY A 153 16.18 13.36 -8.95
C GLY A 153 16.82 13.53 -7.57
N VAL A 154 16.55 12.62 -6.62
CA VAL A 154 17.08 12.71 -5.24
C VAL A 154 18.40 11.94 -5.04
N ALA A 155 18.86 11.23 -6.08
CA ALA A 155 20.14 10.52 -6.14
C ALA A 155 20.32 9.45 -5.03
N ALA A 156 21.56 9.00 -4.84
CA ALA A 156 21.87 7.74 -4.17
C ALA A 156 21.43 7.65 -2.70
N GLN A 157 21.66 8.70 -1.90
CA GLN A 157 21.42 8.68 -0.44
C GLN A 157 19.95 8.88 -0.04
N HIS A 158 19.07 9.15 -1.00
CA HIS A 158 17.66 9.43 -0.76
C HIS A 158 16.71 8.46 -1.50
N SER A 159 17.24 7.40 -2.12
CA SER A 159 16.46 6.52 -3.01
C SER A 159 16.42 5.06 -2.58
N GLN A 160 16.94 4.71 -1.40
CA GLN A 160 17.06 3.32 -0.98
C GLN A 160 15.70 2.75 -0.53
N CYS A 161 15.41 1.51 -0.96
CA CYS A 161 14.28 0.73 -0.48
C CYS A 161 14.73 -0.20 0.66
N PHE A 162 14.02 -0.16 1.78
CA PHE A 162 14.32 -0.92 3.00
C PHE A 162 13.36 -2.09 3.25
N ALA A 163 12.50 -2.43 2.29
CA ALA A 163 11.53 -3.52 2.42
C ALA A 163 12.18 -4.85 2.83
N ALA A 164 13.24 -5.25 2.13
CA ALA A 164 13.97 -6.48 2.44
C ALA A 164 14.68 -6.42 3.81
N TRP A 165 15.28 -5.27 4.16
CA TRP A 165 15.98 -5.09 5.44
C TRP A 165 15.04 -5.27 6.62
N TYR A 166 13.95 -4.50 6.68
CA TYR A 166 12.99 -4.60 7.78
C TYR A 166 12.23 -5.93 7.74
N GLY A 167 11.92 -6.46 6.55
CA GLY A 167 11.25 -7.75 6.37
C GLY A 167 12.08 -8.95 6.89
N HIS A 168 13.39 -8.80 7.03
CA HIS A 168 14.26 -9.84 7.55
C HIS A 168 14.15 -10.02 9.08
N CYS A 169 13.70 -9.01 9.83
CA CYS A 169 13.82 -8.99 11.27
C CYS A 169 12.60 -9.61 12.00
N PRO A 170 12.77 -10.69 12.78
CA PRO A 170 11.71 -11.20 13.65
C PRO A 170 11.27 -10.19 14.71
N GLY A 171 9.98 -10.20 15.05
CA GLY A 171 9.36 -9.24 15.96
C GLY A 171 8.86 -7.95 15.30
N LEU A 172 9.14 -7.74 14.01
CA LEU A 172 8.51 -6.69 13.21
C LEU A 172 7.36 -7.23 12.36
N ASN A 173 6.35 -6.37 12.18
CA ASN A 173 5.45 -6.40 11.03
C ASN A 173 5.87 -5.30 10.05
N VAL A 174 5.84 -5.58 8.75
CA VAL A 174 6.28 -4.64 7.71
C VAL A 174 5.27 -4.62 6.58
N VAL A 175 4.74 -3.45 6.28
CA VAL A 175 3.72 -3.21 5.24
C VAL A 175 4.21 -2.17 4.25
N SER A 176 3.74 -2.26 3.01
CA SER A 176 4.14 -1.39 1.90
C SER A 176 2.93 -1.10 0.99
N PRO A 177 2.12 -0.07 1.32
CA PRO A 177 0.90 0.25 0.58
C PRO A 177 1.21 0.74 -0.84
N TRP A 178 0.30 0.47 -1.77
CA TRP A 178 0.35 1.00 -3.13
C TRP A 178 -0.64 2.16 -3.34
N ASN A 179 -1.94 1.93 -3.09
CA ASN A 179 -3.02 2.88 -3.38
C ASN A 179 -3.64 3.49 -2.12
N SER A 180 -4.66 4.35 -2.29
CA SER A 180 -5.32 5.04 -1.18
C SER A 180 -6.04 4.10 -0.21
N GLU A 181 -6.67 3.03 -0.71
CA GLU A 181 -7.32 2.02 0.12
C GLU A 181 -6.27 1.32 1.01
N ASP A 182 -5.18 0.84 0.40
CA ASP A 182 -4.07 0.22 1.11
C ASP A 182 -3.53 1.13 2.20
N ALA A 183 -3.27 2.39 1.85
CA ALA A 183 -2.61 3.33 2.74
C ALA A 183 -3.46 3.64 3.97
N LYS A 184 -4.76 3.91 3.82
CA LYS A 184 -5.66 4.12 4.97
C LYS A 184 -5.84 2.85 5.80
N GLY A 185 -6.13 1.73 5.17
CA GLY A 185 -6.42 0.49 5.88
C GLY A 185 -5.22 -0.03 6.66
N LEU A 186 -4.03 0.02 6.06
CA LEU A 186 -2.80 -0.48 6.67
C LEU A 186 -2.26 0.45 7.76
N ILE A 187 -2.34 1.79 7.61
CA ILE A 187 -1.90 2.69 8.69
C ILE A 187 -2.78 2.53 9.94
N LYS A 188 -4.10 2.38 9.76
CA LYS A 188 -5.03 2.15 10.88
C LYS A 188 -4.76 0.80 11.55
N SER A 189 -4.56 -0.27 10.77
CA SER A 189 -4.19 -1.58 11.31
C SER A 189 -2.85 -1.53 12.04
N ALA A 190 -1.86 -0.81 11.50
CA ALA A 190 -0.56 -0.63 12.14
C ALA A 190 -0.68 0.08 13.50
N ILE A 191 -1.46 1.16 13.58
CA ILE A 191 -1.67 1.91 14.84
C ILE A 191 -2.40 1.05 15.89
N ARG A 192 -3.26 0.13 15.45
CA ARG A 192 -4.02 -0.79 16.32
C ARG A 192 -3.24 -2.05 16.71
N ASP A 193 -2.12 -2.36 16.06
CA ASP A 193 -1.25 -3.48 16.42
C ASP A 193 -0.47 -3.19 17.72
N ASP A 194 -0.29 -4.20 18.56
CA ASP A 194 0.44 -4.08 19.83
C ASP A 194 1.96 -4.34 19.70
N ASN A 195 2.43 -4.55 18.47
CA ASN A 195 3.82 -4.79 18.12
C ASN A 195 4.38 -3.67 17.22
N PRO A 196 5.71 -3.59 17.03
CA PRO A 196 6.28 -2.61 16.14
C PRO A 196 5.94 -2.89 14.67
N VAL A 197 5.37 -1.88 14.00
CA VAL A 197 4.99 -1.96 12.58
C VAL A 197 5.74 -0.92 11.75
N GLY A 198 6.45 -1.37 10.72
CA GLY A 198 7.05 -0.52 9.69
C GLY A 198 6.10 -0.29 8.52
N VAL A 199 5.69 0.94 8.27
CA VAL A 199 4.81 1.34 7.15
C VAL A 199 5.63 2.06 6.08
N LEU A 200 6.01 1.29 5.05
CA LEU A 200 6.88 1.74 3.95
C LEU A 200 6.05 2.40 2.84
N GLU A 201 5.77 3.69 3.02
CA GLU A 201 5.03 4.50 2.06
C GLU A 201 5.89 4.82 0.83
N ASN A 202 5.33 5.53 -0.16
CA ASN A 202 6.08 5.95 -1.34
C ASN A 202 5.76 7.39 -1.71
N GLU A 203 6.81 8.20 -1.87
CA GLU A 203 6.67 9.65 -2.09
C GLU A 203 5.91 9.97 -3.38
N LEU A 204 6.25 9.28 -4.47
CA LEU A 204 5.62 9.48 -5.77
C LEU A 204 4.16 9.01 -5.81
N MET A 205 3.72 8.19 -4.85
CA MET A 205 2.32 7.78 -4.71
C MET A 205 1.49 8.81 -3.95
N TYR A 206 2.08 9.68 -3.12
CA TYR A 206 1.33 10.62 -2.27
C TYR A 206 0.34 11.50 -3.03
N GLY A 207 0.73 11.97 -4.22
CA GLY A 207 -0.11 12.84 -5.05
C GLY A 207 -1.10 12.11 -5.95
N VAL A 208 -1.08 10.77 -5.99
CA VAL A 208 -1.89 9.99 -6.94
C VAL A 208 -3.31 9.80 -6.38
N PRO A 209 -4.35 10.27 -7.08
CA PRO A 209 -5.73 10.04 -6.70
C PRO A 209 -6.18 8.62 -7.08
N PHE A 210 -6.97 8.00 -6.21
CA PHE A 210 -7.64 6.73 -6.48
C PHE A 210 -9.13 6.85 -6.14
N GLU A 211 -9.94 6.04 -6.83
CA GLU A 211 -11.32 5.81 -6.42
C GLU A 211 -11.34 5.26 -4.99
N PHE A 212 -12.19 5.84 -4.16
CA PHE A 212 -12.23 5.57 -2.73
C PHE A 212 -13.58 4.98 -2.35
N PRO A 213 -13.68 3.64 -2.23
CA PRO A 213 -14.95 2.96 -2.04
C PRO A 213 -15.60 3.37 -0.71
N SER A 214 -16.93 3.27 -0.63
CA SER A 214 -17.69 3.66 0.58
C SER A 214 -17.24 2.90 1.83
N GLU A 215 -16.76 1.67 1.67
CA GLU A 215 -16.18 0.89 2.77
C GLU A 215 -14.90 1.56 3.32
N ALA A 216 -14.00 2.00 2.44
CA ALA A 216 -12.76 2.67 2.83
C ALA A 216 -12.99 4.06 3.48
N GLN A 217 -14.15 4.67 3.24
CA GLN A 217 -14.56 5.91 3.90
C GLN A 217 -14.91 5.73 5.38
N SER A 218 -15.21 4.51 5.82
CA SER A 218 -15.54 4.22 7.21
C SER A 218 -14.36 4.43 8.16
N LYS A 219 -14.64 4.91 9.39
CA LYS A 219 -13.65 4.97 10.48
C LYS A 219 -13.25 3.57 10.99
N ASP A 220 -14.05 2.55 10.67
CA ASP A 220 -13.80 1.15 11.04
C ASP A 220 -13.08 0.37 9.93
N PHE A 221 -12.77 1.02 8.81
CA PHE A 221 -12.04 0.38 7.72
C PHE A 221 -10.63 -0.02 8.16
N LEU A 222 -10.32 -1.30 8.04
CA LEU A 222 -9.03 -1.89 8.35
C LEU A 222 -8.65 -2.88 7.26
N ILE A 223 -7.35 -2.96 6.96
CA ILE A 223 -6.80 -4.03 6.13
C ILE A 223 -6.00 -4.97 7.04
N PRO A 224 -6.26 -6.28 7.04
CA PRO A 224 -5.48 -7.21 7.84
C PRO A 224 -4.02 -7.24 7.37
N ILE A 225 -3.10 -7.02 8.30
CA ILE A 225 -1.66 -7.24 8.07
C ILE A 225 -1.46 -8.73 7.78
N GLY A 226 -0.65 -9.02 6.76
CA GLY A 226 -0.36 -10.39 6.32
C GLY A 226 -1.32 -10.93 5.27
N LYS A 227 -2.12 -10.06 4.62
CA LYS A 227 -2.97 -10.44 3.49
C LYS A 227 -2.70 -9.61 2.25
N ALA A 228 -2.41 -10.31 1.16
CA ALA A 228 -2.26 -9.73 -0.17
C ALA A 228 -3.63 -9.46 -0.81
N LYS A 229 -3.65 -8.70 -1.90
CA LYS A 229 -4.84 -8.45 -2.73
C LYS A 229 -4.52 -8.80 -4.17
N ILE A 230 -5.41 -9.55 -4.80
CA ILE A 230 -5.39 -9.72 -6.25
C ILE A 230 -6.04 -8.47 -6.87
N GLU A 231 -5.23 -7.60 -7.45
CA GLU A 231 -5.70 -6.36 -8.10
C GLU A 231 -6.29 -6.62 -9.48
N ARG A 232 -5.82 -7.69 -10.14
CA ARG A 232 -6.33 -8.13 -11.45
C ARG A 232 -6.32 -9.65 -11.51
N GLN A 233 -7.45 -10.25 -11.84
CA GLN A 233 -7.53 -11.69 -12.11
C GLN A 233 -6.84 -12.04 -13.43
N GLY A 234 -6.20 -13.22 -13.48
CA GLY A 234 -5.60 -13.74 -14.70
C GLY A 234 -5.40 -15.25 -14.66
N THR A 235 -4.93 -15.79 -15.79
CA THR A 235 -4.82 -17.25 -16.01
C THR A 235 -3.50 -17.68 -16.62
N HIS A 236 -2.69 -16.78 -17.16
CA HIS A 236 -1.46 -17.17 -17.88
C HIS A 236 -0.20 -16.98 -17.05
N ILE A 237 -0.15 -15.96 -16.17
CA ILE A 237 1.03 -15.70 -15.34
C ILE A 237 0.65 -14.93 -14.08
N THR A 238 1.29 -15.27 -12.96
CA THR A 238 1.22 -14.53 -11.71
C THR A 238 2.32 -13.46 -11.66
N VAL A 239 1.93 -12.22 -11.36
CA VAL A 239 2.81 -11.06 -11.25
C VAL A 239 2.67 -10.48 -9.85
N VAL A 240 3.71 -10.64 -9.01
CA VAL A 240 3.68 -10.19 -7.61
C VAL A 240 4.49 -8.90 -7.46
N ALA A 241 3.91 -7.88 -6.85
CA ALA A 241 4.58 -6.61 -6.60
C ALA A 241 4.12 -5.97 -5.28
N HIS A 242 4.88 -5.00 -4.80
CA HIS A 242 4.49 -4.15 -3.67
C HIS A 242 4.75 -2.68 -3.98
N SER A 243 4.06 -1.76 -3.28
CA SER A 243 4.21 -0.31 -3.47
C SER A 243 3.97 0.16 -4.91
N ARG A 244 4.62 1.25 -5.33
CA ARG A 244 4.48 1.88 -6.65
C ARG A 244 4.57 0.91 -7.84
N PRO A 245 5.50 -0.08 -7.89
CA PRO A 245 5.56 -1.06 -8.99
C PRO A 245 4.26 -1.82 -9.27
N VAL A 246 3.32 -1.94 -8.33
CA VAL A 246 2.01 -2.56 -8.58
C VAL A 246 1.26 -1.84 -9.72
N GLY A 247 1.33 -0.51 -9.78
CA GLY A 247 0.75 0.27 -10.86
C GLY A 247 1.35 -0.08 -12.22
N HIS A 248 2.68 -0.17 -12.29
CA HIS A 248 3.38 -0.57 -13.53
C HIS A 248 3.02 -2.01 -13.96
N CYS A 249 2.77 -2.91 -13.01
CA CYS A 249 2.32 -4.27 -13.31
C CYS A 249 0.91 -4.30 -13.92
N LEU A 250 0.00 -3.45 -13.44
CA LEU A 250 -1.35 -3.31 -14.01
C LEU A 250 -1.32 -2.68 -15.41
N GLU A 251 -0.43 -1.72 -15.64
CA GLU A 251 -0.19 -1.14 -16.97
C GLU A 251 0.36 -2.21 -17.93
N ALA A 252 1.37 -2.98 -17.51
CA ALA A 252 1.91 -4.08 -18.29
C ALA A 252 0.84 -5.13 -18.63
N ALA A 253 0.02 -5.52 -17.64
CA ALA A 253 -1.09 -6.45 -17.85
C ALA A 253 -2.15 -5.91 -18.83
N THR A 254 -2.43 -4.60 -18.81
CA THR A 254 -3.35 -3.94 -19.75
C THR A 254 -2.81 -3.93 -21.19
N VAL A 255 -1.49 -3.81 -21.36
CA VAL A 255 -0.85 -3.91 -22.68
C VAL A 255 -0.89 -5.36 -23.16
N LEU A 256 -0.55 -6.31 -22.31
CA LEU A 256 -0.45 -7.74 -22.61
C LEU A 256 -1.82 -8.38 -22.89
N SER A 257 -2.91 -7.93 -22.25
CA SER A 257 -4.26 -8.43 -22.51
C SER A 257 -4.71 -8.18 -23.95
N LYS A 258 -4.22 -7.10 -24.59
CA LYS A 258 -4.48 -6.83 -26.02
C LYS A 258 -3.82 -7.85 -26.95
N ALA A 259 -2.80 -8.55 -26.47
CA ALA A 259 -2.15 -9.66 -27.14
C ALA A 259 -2.67 -11.04 -26.65
N GLY A 260 -3.77 -11.06 -25.88
CA GLY A 260 -4.38 -12.29 -25.37
C GLY A 260 -3.71 -12.87 -24.11
N ILE A 261 -2.82 -12.13 -23.44
CA ILE A 261 -2.09 -12.59 -22.26
C ILE A 261 -2.72 -11.98 -21.01
N GLU A 262 -3.43 -12.82 -20.27
CA GLU A 262 -4.09 -12.47 -19.01
C GLU A 262 -3.18 -12.69 -17.79
N CYS A 263 -2.59 -11.61 -17.29
CA CYS A 263 -1.80 -11.59 -16.06
C CYS A 263 -2.68 -11.48 -14.82
N GLU A 264 -2.39 -12.31 -13.81
CA GLU A 264 -2.89 -12.14 -12.45
C GLU A 264 -1.93 -11.24 -11.67
N VAL A 265 -2.37 -10.04 -11.28
CA VAL A 265 -1.52 -9.08 -10.56
C VAL A 265 -1.85 -9.11 -9.08
N ILE A 266 -0.85 -9.43 -8.26
CA ILE A 266 -0.95 -9.52 -6.81
C ILE A 266 -0.19 -8.35 -6.19
N ASN A 267 -0.93 -7.52 -5.44
CA ASN A 267 -0.41 -6.52 -4.53
C ASN A 267 -0.12 -7.18 -3.19
N MET A 268 1.15 -7.25 -2.80
CA MET A 268 1.56 -7.94 -1.58
C MET A 268 0.96 -7.32 -0.33
N ARG A 269 0.82 -5.98 -0.27
CA ARG A 269 0.46 -5.16 0.90
C ARG A 269 1.40 -5.32 2.11
N THR A 270 1.64 -6.53 2.57
CA THR A 270 2.51 -6.88 3.68
C THR A 270 3.78 -7.60 3.18
N ILE A 271 4.94 -7.08 3.58
CA ILE A 271 6.25 -7.69 3.35
C ILE A 271 6.54 -8.74 4.42
N ARG A 272 6.18 -8.46 5.68
CA ARG A 272 6.34 -9.37 6.80
C ARG A 272 5.14 -9.29 7.76
N PRO A 273 4.47 -10.42 8.06
CA PRO A 273 4.56 -11.71 7.37
C PRO A 273 3.93 -11.64 5.97
N MET A 274 4.63 -12.06 4.92
CA MET A 274 4.04 -12.06 3.56
C MET A 274 2.97 -13.14 3.41
N ASP A 275 1.95 -12.85 2.60
CA ASP A 275 0.86 -13.77 2.27
C ASP A 275 1.27 -14.75 1.15
N ILE A 276 2.16 -15.68 1.49
CA ILE A 276 2.66 -16.67 0.52
C ILE A 276 1.55 -17.57 -0.02
N GLU A 277 0.51 -17.82 0.77
CA GLU A 277 -0.62 -18.69 0.41
C GLU A 277 -1.37 -18.17 -0.82
N THR A 278 -1.64 -16.85 -0.85
CA THR A 278 -2.28 -16.20 -2.00
C THR A 278 -1.40 -16.30 -3.26
N ILE A 279 -0.08 -16.18 -3.12
CA ILE A 279 0.86 -16.29 -4.24
C ILE A 279 0.90 -17.74 -4.75
N GLU A 280 1.03 -18.72 -3.86
CA GLU A 280 1.06 -20.15 -4.19
C GLU A 280 -0.22 -20.58 -4.92
N ALA A 281 -1.39 -20.20 -4.41
CA ALA A 281 -2.67 -20.50 -5.04
C ALA A 281 -2.78 -19.90 -6.46
N SER A 282 -2.24 -18.70 -6.66
CA SER A 282 -2.18 -18.06 -7.98
C SER A 282 -1.23 -18.79 -8.92
N VAL A 283 -0.03 -19.16 -8.46
CA VAL A 283 0.96 -19.89 -9.27
C VAL A 283 0.44 -21.28 -9.65
N MET A 284 -0.24 -21.99 -8.76
CA MET A 284 -0.87 -23.28 -9.10
C MET A 284 -1.93 -23.16 -10.20
N LYS A 285 -2.53 -21.99 -10.38
CA LYS A 285 -3.49 -21.70 -11.46
C LYS A 285 -2.82 -21.26 -12.76
N THR A 286 -1.76 -20.45 -12.67
CA THR A 286 -1.15 -19.78 -13.84
C THR A 286 0.11 -20.48 -14.35
N ASN A 287 0.70 -21.37 -13.56
CA ASN A 287 1.92 -22.11 -13.83
C ASN A 287 3.20 -21.26 -14.02
N HIS A 288 3.13 -19.94 -13.86
CA HIS A 288 4.23 -19.02 -14.13
C HIS A 288 4.26 -17.90 -13.10
N LEU A 289 5.47 -17.45 -12.76
CA LEU A 289 5.67 -16.38 -11.78
C LEU A 289 6.72 -15.38 -12.25
N ILE A 290 6.40 -14.09 -12.11
CA ILE A 290 7.42 -13.05 -11.96
C ILE A 290 7.18 -12.24 -10.67
N THR A 291 8.27 -11.72 -10.11
CA THR A 291 8.21 -10.75 -9.01
C THR A 291 8.76 -9.40 -9.47
N VAL A 292 8.18 -8.31 -8.96
CA VAL A 292 8.54 -6.94 -9.33
C VAL A 292 8.72 -6.09 -8.07
N GLU A 293 9.92 -5.54 -7.87
CA GLU A 293 10.23 -4.64 -6.76
C GLU A 293 11.08 -3.44 -7.20
N GLY A 294 10.96 -2.30 -6.51
CA GLY A 294 11.80 -1.13 -6.78
C GLY A 294 13.18 -1.18 -6.10
N GLY A 295 13.41 -2.16 -5.21
CA GLY A 295 14.65 -2.30 -4.45
C GLY A 295 15.78 -2.96 -5.23
N TRP A 296 16.95 -3.06 -4.59
CA TRP A 296 18.10 -3.76 -5.14
C TRP A 296 17.87 -5.27 -5.26
N PRO A 297 18.51 -5.93 -6.26
CA PRO A 297 18.22 -7.33 -6.56
C PRO A 297 18.77 -8.31 -5.54
N GLN A 298 19.95 -8.06 -4.99
CA GLN A 298 20.61 -9.02 -4.10
C GLN A 298 19.93 -9.01 -2.73
N PHE A 299 19.49 -10.19 -2.28
CA PHE A 299 18.76 -10.35 -1.01
C PHE A 299 17.47 -9.51 -0.93
N GLY A 300 16.87 -9.19 -2.09
CA GLY A 300 15.62 -8.42 -2.22
C GLY A 300 14.35 -9.21 -1.87
N VAL A 301 13.20 -8.54 -1.91
CA VAL A 301 11.89 -9.15 -1.59
C VAL A 301 11.56 -10.29 -2.56
N GLY A 302 11.84 -10.11 -3.84
CA GLY A 302 11.64 -11.12 -4.87
C GLY A 302 12.53 -12.35 -4.67
N ALA A 303 13.67 -12.23 -3.97
CA ALA A 303 14.50 -13.38 -3.63
C ALA A 303 13.79 -14.33 -2.66
N GLU A 304 13.20 -13.78 -1.59
CA GLU A 304 12.42 -14.54 -0.61
C GLU A 304 11.18 -15.17 -1.27
N VAL A 305 10.43 -14.42 -2.08
CA VAL A 305 9.26 -14.99 -2.79
C VAL A 305 9.68 -16.15 -3.70
N CYS A 306 10.76 -16.02 -4.48
CA CYS A 306 11.26 -17.10 -5.32
C CYS A 306 11.72 -18.32 -4.51
N ALA A 307 12.42 -18.11 -3.39
CA ALA A 307 12.85 -19.20 -2.51
C ALA A 307 11.64 -19.94 -1.93
N ARG A 308 10.66 -19.22 -1.42
CA ARG A 308 9.45 -19.79 -0.82
C ARG A 308 8.60 -20.56 -1.82
N ILE A 309 8.50 -20.09 -3.05
CA ILE A 309 7.79 -20.81 -4.11
C ILE A 309 8.52 -22.09 -4.50
N MET A 310 9.85 -22.08 -4.53
CA MET A 310 10.68 -23.27 -4.79
C MET A 310 10.58 -24.31 -3.66
N GLU A 311 10.53 -23.87 -2.41
CA GLU A 311 10.41 -24.74 -1.23
C GLU A 311 8.97 -25.22 -0.99
N GLY A 312 7.99 -24.46 -1.49
CA GLY A 312 6.57 -24.64 -1.20
C GLY A 312 5.84 -25.62 -2.14
N PRO A 313 4.54 -25.85 -1.87
CA PRO A 313 3.73 -26.79 -2.64
C PRO A 313 3.51 -26.36 -4.10
N ALA A 314 3.66 -25.08 -4.43
CA ALA A 314 3.46 -24.55 -5.78
C ALA A 314 4.62 -24.86 -6.74
N PHE A 315 5.79 -25.30 -6.24
CA PHE A 315 6.97 -25.54 -7.08
C PHE A 315 6.69 -26.48 -8.26
N ASN A 316 6.01 -27.60 -8.01
CA ASN A 316 5.69 -28.58 -9.05
C ASN A 316 4.66 -28.09 -10.07
N SER A 317 4.02 -26.93 -9.83
CA SER A 317 3.10 -26.31 -10.78
C SER A 317 3.80 -25.34 -11.72
N LEU A 318 5.08 -25.01 -11.51
CA LEU A 318 5.81 -24.08 -12.37
C LEU A 318 6.22 -24.75 -13.70
N ASP A 319 5.76 -24.18 -14.80
CA ASP A 319 6.14 -24.58 -16.17
C ASP A 319 7.38 -23.81 -16.68
N ALA A 320 7.80 -22.77 -15.97
CA ALA A 320 9.00 -21.98 -16.24
C ALA A 320 9.62 -21.47 -14.92
N PRO A 321 10.94 -21.17 -14.88
CA PRO A 321 11.55 -20.60 -13.69
C PRO A 321 10.90 -19.26 -13.31
N ALA A 322 10.67 -19.06 -12.01
CA ALA A 322 10.30 -17.76 -11.49
C ALA A 322 11.44 -16.76 -11.72
N VAL A 323 11.13 -15.57 -12.26
CA VAL A 323 12.12 -14.53 -12.52
C VAL A 323 11.79 -13.22 -11.81
N ARG A 324 12.78 -12.34 -11.66
CA ARG A 324 12.69 -11.13 -10.86
C ARG A 324 12.96 -9.90 -11.72
N VAL A 325 12.16 -8.86 -11.53
CA VAL A 325 12.34 -7.52 -12.08
C VAL A 325 12.58 -6.58 -10.90
N THR A 326 13.72 -5.91 -10.88
CA THR A 326 14.19 -5.15 -9.71
C THR A 326 14.74 -3.79 -10.14
N GLY A 327 15.03 -2.92 -9.17
CA GLY A 327 15.95 -1.81 -9.43
C GLY A 327 17.31 -2.32 -9.90
N ALA A 328 18.06 -1.47 -10.61
CA ALA A 328 19.42 -1.81 -11.03
C ALA A 328 20.34 -1.94 -9.80
N ASP A 329 21.38 -2.77 -9.91
CA ASP A 329 22.31 -3.05 -8.81
C ASP A 329 23.39 -1.96 -8.68
N VAL A 330 22.93 -0.72 -8.48
CA VAL A 330 23.76 0.48 -8.34
C VAL A 330 23.14 1.45 -7.32
N PRO A 331 23.93 2.31 -6.68
CA PRO A 331 23.40 3.51 -6.04
C PRO A 331 22.67 4.37 -7.09
N VAL A 332 21.46 4.85 -6.77
CA VAL A 332 20.60 5.54 -7.76
C VAL A 332 21.29 6.81 -8.28
N PRO A 333 21.54 6.92 -9.60
CA PRO A 333 22.19 8.08 -10.20
C PRO A 333 21.23 9.26 -10.35
N TYR A 334 21.76 10.49 -10.34
CA TYR A 334 20.96 11.72 -10.48
C TYR A 334 20.47 11.98 -11.91
N ALA A 335 21.30 11.67 -12.92
CA ALA A 335 20.99 12.01 -14.30
C ALA A 335 19.74 11.25 -14.77
N LYS A 336 18.72 11.96 -15.24
CA LYS A 336 17.38 11.42 -15.55
C LYS A 336 17.40 10.13 -16.37
N ILE A 337 18.17 10.08 -17.45
CA ILE A 337 18.29 8.89 -18.29
C ILE A 337 18.85 7.68 -17.52
N LEU A 338 19.77 7.90 -16.58
CA LEU A 338 20.33 6.83 -15.76
C LEU A 338 19.36 6.42 -14.65
N GLU A 339 18.68 7.39 -14.02
CA GLU A 339 17.66 7.13 -12.99
C GLU A 339 16.51 6.30 -13.56
N ASP A 340 16.02 6.67 -14.75
CA ASP A 340 14.94 5.94 -15.45
C ASP A 340 15.30 4.48 -15.72
N ASN A 341 16.58 4.20 -16.02
CA ASN A 341 17.08 2.85 -16.24
C ASN A 341 17.55 2.15 -14.95
N SER A 342 17.43 2.82 -13.80
CA SER A 342 17.75 2.24 -12.48
C SER A 342 16.51 1.73 -11.74
N ILE A 343 15.31 1.98 -12.27
CA ILE A 343 14.02 1.64 -11.66
C ILE A 343 13.19 0.84 -12.70
N PRO A 344 12.48 -0.23 -12.31
CA PRO A 344 11.65 -1.01 -13.24
C PRO A 344 10.65 -0.17 -14.03
N GLN A 345 10.73 -0.25 -15.36
CA GLN A 345 9.76 0.31 -16.27
C GLN A 345 8.74 -0.75 -16.70
N VAL A 346 7.59 -0.31 -17.22
CA VAL A 346 6.55 -1.19 -17.77
C VAL A 346 7.12 -2.14 -18.85
N ASN A 347 8.05 -1.65 -19.67
CA ASN A 347 8.68 -2.47 -20.72
C ASN A 347 9.55 -3.61 -20.16
N ASP A 348 10.23 -3.41 -19.01
CA ASP A 348 11.04 -4.45 -18.37
C ASP A 348 10.15 -5.56 -17.83
N ILE A 349 9.00 -5.19 -17.27
CA ILE A 349 7.98 -6.13 -16.78
C ILE A 349 7.41 -6.94 -17.95
N ILE A 350 7.01 -6.26 -19.04
CA ILE A 350 6.52 -6.93 -20.26
C ILE A 350 7.58 -7.88 -20.81
N PHE A 351 8.84 -7.45 -20.88
CA PHE A 351 9.95 -8.27 -21.36
C PHE A 351 10.12 -9.53 -20.51
N ALA A 352 10.11 -9.41 -19.18
CA ALA A 352 10.22 -10.54 -18.27
C ALA A 352 9.04 -11.51 -18.44
N ILE A 353 7.80 -11.01 -18.51
CA ILE A 353 6.62 -11.85 -18.73
C ILE A 353 6.73 -12.63 -20.03
N LYS A 354 7.04 -11.95 -21.14
CA LYS A 354 7.19 -12.57 -22.45
C LYS A 354 8.29 -13.64 -22.45
N LYS A 355 9.42 -13.36 -21.80
CA LYS A 355 10.51 -14.32 -21.64
C LYS A 355 10.08 -15.54 -20.82
N THR A 356 9.33 -15.35 -19.73
CA THR A 356 8.81 -16.46 -18.91
C THR A 356 7.79 -17.31 -19.67
N LEU A 357 6.99 -16.71 -20.53
CA LEU A 357 5.98 -17.40 -21.36
C LEU A 357 6.52 -17.88 -22.72
N ASN A 358 7.79 -17.62 -23.05
CA ASN A 358 8.43 -17.92 -24.34
C ASN A 358 7.68 -17.37 -25.59
N ILE A 359 7.35 -16.07 -25.58
CA ILE A 359 6.59 -15.39 -26.66
C ILE A 359 7.15 -14.03 -27.09
#